data_AF-T0ZAE6-F1
#
_entry.id   AF-T0ZAE6-F1
#
_cell.length_a   1.000
_cell.length_b   1.000
_cell.length_c   1.000
_cell.angle_alpha   90.00
_cell.angle_beta   90.00
_cell.angle_gamma   90.00
#
_symmetry.space_group_name_H-M   'P 1'
#
loop_
_entity.id
_entity.type
_entity.pdbx_description
1 polymer ?
#
loop_
_entity_poly.entity_id
_entity_poly.type
_entity_poly.pdbx_seq_one_letter_code
_entity_poly.pdbx_strand_id
1 'polypeptide(L)'
;YEHVDPISRQPQRAPEQFRHLELNPGDNAANLSPEFLAELEAMPERYRRRFLEGRYVAEIDGALWTLELIEHQRIESAELPEMRRIVVAVDPSGCSGQEDTRSDEVGIVVAGLGIDNNGYLLADLSGRHSPERWGAIAVRAWRDWKADRIVGEKNFGGDMVRAVIHGADSSAP
;
A
#
# COMPACT_ATOMS: atom_id res chain seq x y z
N TYR A 1 -15.73 14.00 -0.38
CA TYR A 1 -15.74 15.07 -1.40
C TYR A 1 -17.19 15.50 -1.60
N GLU A 2 -17.63 16.58 -0.96
CA GLU A 2 -18.99 17.08 -1.17
C GLU A 2 -19.09 17.79 -2.53
N HIS A 3 -20.25 17.67 -3.19
CA HIS A 3 -20.62 18.48 -4.36
C HIS A 3 -19.82 18.28 -5.65
N VAL A 4 -19.15 17.14 -5.80
CA VAL A 4 -18.46 16.74 -7.03
C VAL A 4 -19.11 15.49 -7.59
N ASP A 5 -19.33 15.44 -8.90
CA ASP A 5 -19.79 14.22 -9.57
C ASP A 5 -18.71 13.12 -9.47
N PRO A 6 -19.02 11.93 -8.95
CA PRO A 6 -18.03 10.92 -8.61
C PRO A 6 -17.35 10.28 -9.84
N ILE A 7 -17.95 10.40 -11.03
CA ILE A 7 -17.43 9.81 -12.27
C ILE A 7 -16.57 10.84 -13.03
N SER A 8 -17.15 12.00 -13.32
CA SER A 8 -16.53 13.07 -14.11
C SER A 8 -15.58 13.97 -13.31
N ARG A 9 -15.64 13.91 -11.97
CA ARG A 9 -14.92 14.80 -11.04
C ARG A 9 -15.20 16.29 -11.24
N GLN A 10 -16.31 16.63 -11.89
CA GLN A 10 -16.72 18.01 -12.11
C GLN A 10 -17.58 18.51 -10.94
N PRO A 11 -17.50 19.81 -10.58
CA PRO A 11 -18.43 20.41 -9.62
C PRO A 11 -19.87 20.26 -10.09
N GLN A 12 -20.77 19.89 -9.16
CA GLN A 12 -22.20 19.87 -9.44
C GLN A 12 -22.71 21.29 -9.69
N ARG A 13 -23.59 21.47 -10.69
CA ARG A 13 -24.11 22.80 -11.07
C ARG A 13 -24.99 23.46 -10.01
N ALA A 14 -25.60 22.69 -9.09
CA ALA A 14 -26.52 23.18 -8.06
C ALA A 14 -26.38 22.34 -6.76
N PRO A 15 -25.24 22.44 -6.07
CA PRO A 15 -24.87 21.57 -4.94
C PRO A 15 -25.88 21.55 -3.79
N GLU A 16 -26.55 22.68 -3.55
CA GLU A 16 -27.54 22.88 -2.49
C GLU A 16 -28.81 22.04 -2.67
N GLN A 17 -29.12 21.63 -3.91
CA GLN A 17 -30.27 20.79 -4.24
C GLN A 17 -30.03 19.30 -3.98
N PHE A 18 -28.78 18.93 -3.69
CA PHE A 18 -28.39 17.55 -3.46
C PHE A 18 -27.93 17.35 -2.01
N ARG A 19 -28.20 16.14 -1.51
CA ARG A 19 -27.62 15.61 -0.28
C ARG A 19 -27.04 14.25 -0.62
N HIS A 20 -25.89 13.93 -0.05
CA HIS A 20 -25.25 12.63 -0.17
C HIS A 20 -25.31 11.93 1.18
N LEU A 21 -25.67 10.65 1.15
CA LEU A 21 -25.62 9.77 2.30
C LEU A 21 -24.94 8.48 1.84
N GLU A 22 -23.97 8.03 2.62
CA GLU A 22 -23.36 6.72 2.46
C GLU A 22 -24.00 5.80 3.50
N LEU A 23 -24.47 4.63 3.06
CA LEU A 23 -25.10 3.62 3.92
C LEU A 23 -24.47 2.28 3.57
N ASN A 24 -23.81 1.68 4.54
CA ASN A 24 -23.13 0.40 4.42
C ASN A 24 -23.81 -0.65 5.33
N PRO A 25 -23.59 -1.96 5.09
CA PRO A 25 -24.16 -3.02 5.94
C PRO A 25 -23.86 -2.83 7.45
N GLY A 26 -22.69 -2.29 7.80
CA GLY A 26 -22.33 -1.97 9.18
C GLY A 26 -23.27 -0.96 9.86
N ASP A 27 -23.81 0.02 9.13
CA ASP A 27 -24.75 1.02 9.64
C ASP A 27 -26.12 0.43 10.00
N ASN A 28 -26.41 -0.77 9.50
CA ASN A 28 -27.65 -1.50 9.75
C ASN A 28 -27.41 -2.87 10.43
N ALA A 29 -26.24 -3.06 11.06
CA ALA A 29 -25.84 -4.36 11.62
C ALA A 29 -26.87 -4.94 12.61
N ALA A 30 -27.57 -4.10 13.38
CA ALA A 30 -28.59 -4.52 14.32
C ALA A 30 -29.81 -5.23 13.68
N ASN A 31 -30.03 -5.03 12.38
CA ASN A 31 -31.12 -5.65 11.62
C ASN A 31 -30.63 -6.71 10.62
N LEU A 32 -29.33 -7.01 10.62
CA LEU A 32 -28.71 -8.01 9.75
C LEU A 32 -28.30 -9.23 10.57
N SER A 33 -28.34 -10.42 9.95
CA SER A 33 -27.84 -11.61 10.61
C SER A 33 -26.31 -11.56 10.70
N PRO A 34 -25.71 -12.07 11.80
CA PRO A 34 -24.26 -12.19 11.90
C PRO A 34 -23.65 -12.99 10.74
N GLU A 35 -24.36 -14.02 10.25
CA GLU A 35 -23.91 -14.86 9.14
C GLU A 35 -23.80 -14.06 7.85
N PHE A 36 -24.74 -13.15 7.57
CA PHE A 36 -24.70 -12.31 6.37
C PHE A 36 -23.53 -11.32 6.40
N LEU A 37 -23.25 -10.73 7.57
CA LEU A 37 -22.09 -9.85 7.74
C LEU A 37 -20.77 -10.62 7.58
N ALA A 38 -20.69 -11.82 8.15
CA ALA A 38 -19.52 -12.69 7.98
C ALA A 38 -19.30 -13.10 6.51
N GLU A 39 -20.37 -13.39 5.76
CA GLU A 39 -20.29 -13.66 4.32
C GLU A 39 -19.73 -12.47 3.54
N LEU A 40 -20.19 -11.25 3.83
CA LEU A 40 -19.68 -10.02 3.22
C LEU A 40 -18.21 -9.76 3.55
N GLU A 41 -17.79 -10.00 4.79
CA GLU A 41 -16.40 -9.85 5.24
C GLU A 41 -15.47 -10.85 4.56
N ALA A 42 -15.95 -12.09 4.36
CA ALA A 42 -15.19 -13.17 3.73
C ALA A 42 -15.07 -13.05 2.20
N MET A 43 -15.79 -12.10 1.57
CA MET A 43 -15.69 -11.91 0.12
C MET A 43 -14.27 -11.48 -0.31
N PRO A 44 -13.85 -11.79 -1.56
CA PRO A 44 -12.63 -11.24 -2.14
C PRO A 44 -12.59 -9.72 -2.08
N GLU A 45 -11.39 -9.13 -1.99
CA GLU A 45 -11.23 -7.70 -1.69
C GLU A 45 -12.08 -6.77 -2.59
N ARG A 46 -12.12 -7.06 -3.89
CA ARG A 46 -12.94 -6.31 -4.86
C ARG A 46 -14.42 -6.28 -4.46
N TYR A 47 -14.99 -7.42 -4.11
CA TYR A 47 -16.40 -7.54 -3.75
C TYR A 47 -16.67 -6.97 -2.37
N ARG A 48 -15.76 -7.15 -1.42
CA ARG A 48 -15.85 -6.54 -0.09
C ARG A 48 -15.88 -5.01 -0.17
N ARG A 49 -14.96 -4.39 -0.93
CA ARG A 49 -14.97 -2.94 -1.16
C ARG A 49 -16.29 -2.45 -1.74
N ARG A 50 -16.88 -3.20 -2.66
CA ARG A 50 -18.14 -2.81 -3.31
C ARG A 50 -19.37 -3.01 -2.43
N PHE A 51 -19.50 -4.17 -1.79
CA PHE A 51 -20.74 -4.59 -1.13
C PHE A 51 -20.73 -4.34 0.38
N LEU A 52 -19.57 -4.42 1.03
CA LEU A 52 -19.43 -4.15 2.46
C LEU A 52 -19.06 -2.68 2.73
N GLU A 53 -18.13 -2.13 1.97
CA GLU A 53 -17.62 -0.77 2.21
C GLU A 53 -18.31 0.32 1.37
N GLY A 54 -19.21 -0.06 0.45
CA GLY A 54 -19.92 0.88 -0.42
C GLY A 54 -19.01 1.66 -1.39
N ARG A 55 -17.77 1.22 -1.57
CA ARG A 55 -16.77 1.90 -2.40
C ARG A 55 -16.92 1.52 -3.86
N TYR A 56 -16.95 2.54 -4.71
CA TYR A 56 -16.83 2.36 -6.15
C TYR A 56 -15.42 1.84 -6.48
N VAL A 57 -15.34 0.59 -6.94
CA VAL A 57 -14.12 0.02 -7.49
C VAL A 57 -14.14 0.26 -9.00
N ALA A 58 -13.41 1.27 -9.46
CA ALA A 58 -13.27 1.54 -10.89
C ALA A 58 -12.47 0.42 -11.55
N GLU A 59 -13.01 -0.14 -12.64
CA GLU A 59 -12.29 -1.07 -13.50
C GLU A 59 -11.48 -0.24 -14.49
N ILE A 60 -10.16 -0.24 -14.32
CA ILE A 60 -9.24 0.50 -15.19
C ILE A 60 -8.88 -0.42 -16.34
N ASP A 61 -9.42 -0.14 -17.53
CA ASP A 61 -9.06 -0.87 -18.75
C ASP A 61 -7.55 -0.77 -18.99
N GLY A 62 -6.91 -1.91 -19.21
CA GLY A 62 -5.46 -2.02 -19.37
C GLY A 62 -4.62 -1.99 -18.08
N ALA A 63 -5.21 -2.13 -16.88
CA ALA A 63 -4.44 -2.23 -15.63
C ALA A 63 -3.47 -3.43 -15.66
N LEU A 64 -2.18 -3.17 -15.40
CA LEU A 64 -1.15 -4.21 -15.31
C LEU A 64 -1.38 -5.16 -14.12
N TRP A 65 -1.93 -4.64 -13.03
CA TRP A 65 -2.24 -5.39 -11.81
C TRP A 65 -3.70 -5.15 -11.45
N THR A 66 -4.52 -6.21 -11.55
CA THR A 66 -5.92 -6.17 -11.11
C THR A 66 -6.03 -6.70 -9.67
N LEU A 67 -7.07 -6.27 -8.94
CA LEU A 67 -7.34 -6.82 -7.60
C LEU A 67 -7.51 -8.34 -7.66
N GLU A 68 -8.20 -8.85 -8.67
CA GLU A 68 -8.38 -10.29 -8.88
C GLU A 68 -7.04 -11.01 -9.07
N LEU A 69 -6.13 -10.46 -9.88
CA LEU A 69 -4.78 -11.01 -10.05
C LEU A 69 -4.01 -11.02 -8.73
N ILE A 70 -4.06 -9.93 -7.95
CA ILE A 70 -3.37 -9.87 -6.66
C ILE A 70 -3.93 -10.93 -5.70
N GLU A 71 -5.26 -11.04 -5.58
CA GLU A 71 -5.90 -12.01 -4.71
C GLU A 71 -5.54 -13.46 -5.10
N HIS A 72 -5.51 -13.78 -6.39
CA HIS A 72 -5.10 -15.11 -6.87
C HIS A 72 -3.63 -15.44 -6.63
N GLN A 73 -2.79 -14.42 -6.49
CA GLN A 73 -1.35 -14.58 -6.30
C GLN A 73 -0.94 -14.46 -4.82
N ARG A 74 -1.89 -14.27 -3.90
CA ARG A 74 -1.61 -14.36 -2.46
C ARG A 74 -1.29 -15.80 -2.11
N ILE A 75 -0.23 -15.97 -1.32
CA ILE A 75 0.20 -17.27 -0.81
C ILE A 75 0.40 -17.17 0.69
N GLU A 76 0.22 -18.28 1.39
CA GLU A 76 0.48 -18.35 2.82
C GLU A 76 1.98 -18.47 3.08
N SER A 77 2.44 -17.96 4.23
CA SER A 77 3.88 -17.99 4.58
C SER A 77 4.49 -19.39 4.58
N ALA A 78 3.68 -20.43 4.85
CA ALA A 78 4.11 -21.82 4.83
C ALA A 78 4.41 -22.36 3.41
N GLU A 79 3.93 -21.66 2.37
CA GLU A 79 4.08 -22.05 0.96
C GLU A 79 5.23 -21.31 0.27
N LEU A 80 5.91 -20.39 0.98
CA LEU A 80 7.05 -19.66 0.44
C LEU A 80 8.22 -20.60 0.13
N PRO A 81 8.77 -20.58 -1.09
CA PRO A 81 9.98 -21.33 -1.40
C PRO A 81 11.20 -20.71 -0.69
N GLU A 82 12.35 -21.39 -0.74
CA GLU A 82 13.61 -20.78 -0.34
C GLU A 82 13.93 -19.56 -1.22
N MET A 83 14.42 -18.47 -0.61
CA MET A 83 14.78 -17.25 -1.32
C MET A 83 16.23 -17.31 -1.80
N ARG A 84 16.46 -17.12 -3.11
CA ARG A 84 17.80 -16.94 -3.69
C ARG A 84 18.40 -15.58 -3.36
N ARG A 85 17.55 -14.57 -3.18
CA ARG A 85 17.94 -13.20 -2.87
C ARG A 85 16.78 -12.50 -2.18
N ILE A 86 17.10 -11.68 -1.19
CA ILE A 86 16.14 -10.78 -0.55
C ILE A 86 16.69 -9.36 -0.65
N VAL A 87 15.83 -8.39 -0.98
CA VAL A 87 16.18 -6.97 -1.00
C VAL A 87 15.16 -6.18 -0.20
N VAL A 88 15.62 -5.08 0.39
CA VAL A 88 14.73 -4.03 0.91
C VAL A 88 14.68 -2.93 -0.13
N ALA A 89 13.52 -2.65 -0.71
CA ALA A 89 13.33 -1.54 -1.62
C ALA A 89 12.75 -0.33 -0.88
N VAL A 90 13.27 0.86 -1.18
CA VAL A 90 12.87 2.12 -0.57
C VAL A 90 12.57 3.15 -1.65
N ASP A 91 11.37 3.70 -1.61
CA ASP A 91 10.89 4.82 -2.42
C ASP A 91 10.55 5.99 -1.48
N PRO A 92 11.46 6.96 -1.30
CA PRO A 92 11.27 8.07 -0.37
C PRO A 92 10.31 9.11 -0.93
N SER A 93 9.43 9.66 -0.08
CA SER A 93 8.68 10.85 -0.43
C SER A 93 9.59 12.08 -0.47
N GLY A 94 9.61 12.78 -1.60
CA GLY A 94 10.35 14.02 -1.76
C GLY A 94 9.61 15.20 -1.13
N CYS A 95 9.90 15.53 0.12
CA CYS A 95 9.34 16.73 0.76
C CYS A 95 10.43 17.76 1.05
N SER A 96 10.44 18.84 0.27
CA SER A 96 11.24 20.04 0.52
C SER A 96 10.30 21.25 0.71
N GLY A 97 9.90 21.56 1.94
CA GLY A 97 9.16 22.79 2.21
C GLY A 97 8.44 22.86 3.56
N GLN A 98 8.16 24.09 4.00
CA GLN A 98 7.43 24.41 5.23
C GLN A 98 5.89 24.25 5.10
N GLU A 99 5.39 23.91 3.90
CA GLU A 99 3.96 23.68 3.62
C GLU A 99 3.55 22.19 3.68
N ASP A 100 4.46 21.31 4.13
CA ASP A 100 4.29 19.85 4.10
C ASP A 100 3.56 19.26 5.31
N THR A 101 2.34 19.75 5.56
CA THR A 101 1.39 19.01 6.43
C THR A 101 0.82 17.75 5.76
N ARG A 102 1.26 17.43 4.53
CA ARG A 102 0.86 16.27 3.73
C ARG A 102 2.04 15.46 3.19
N SER A 103 3.05 15.18 4.03
CA SER A 103 4.14 14.27 3.65
C SER A 103 3.56 12.99 3.03
N ASP A 104 3.91 12.76 1.76
CA ASP A 104 3.52 11.55 1.03
C ASP A 104 4.11 10.32 1.73
N GLU A 105 3.48 9.17 1.51
CA GLU A 105 3.92 7.92 2.11
C GLU A 105 5.29 7.52 1.55
N VAL A 106 6.19 7.05 2.42
CA VAL A 106 7.46 6.45 2.01
C VAL A 106 7.18 4.98 1.73
N GLY A 107 7.44 4.55 0.50
CA GLY A 107 7.33 3.16 0.10
C GLY A 107 8.50 2.35 0.65
N ILE A 108 8.24 1.32 1.45
CA ILE A 108 9.29 0.41 1.94
C ILE A 108 8.77 -1.02 1.86
N VAL A 109 9.46 -1.86 1.09
CA VAL A 109 9.07 -3.26 0.94
C VAL A 109 10.26 -4.19 1.08
N VAL A 110 10.00 -5.39 1.63
CA VAL A 110 10.94 -6.50 1.56
C VAL A 110 10.48 -7.42 0.44
N ALA A 111 11.35 -7.62 -0.55
CA ALA A 111 11.04 -8.44 -1.71
C ALA A 111 12.09 -9.56 -1.88
N GLY A 112 11.61 -10.76 -2.21
CA GLY A 112 12.44 -11.95 -2.42
C GLY A 112 12.35 -12.46 -3.85
N LEU A 113 13.44 -13.05 -4.35
CA LEU A 113 13.46 -13.89 -5.55
C LEU A 113 13.55 -15.35 -5.10
N GLY A 114 12.52 -16.14 -5.37
CA GLY A 114 12.48 -17.55 -5.02
C GLY A 114 13.42 -18.43 -5.86
N ILE A 115 13.72 -19.63 -5.36
CA ILE A 115 14.42 -20.67 -6.13
C ILE A 115 13.63 -21.18 -7.34
N ASP A 116 12.35 -20.86 -7.43
CA ASP A 116 11.47 -21.15 -8.55
C ASP A 116 11.47 -20.05 -9.63
N ASN A 117 12.24 -18.98 -9.43
CA ASN A 117 12.31 -17.77 -10.26
C ASN A 117 11.11 -16.81 -10.16
N ASN A 118 10.26 -16.95 -9.14
CA ASN A 118 9.18 -15.99 -8.89
C ASN A 118 9.62 -14.88 -7.93
N GLY A 119 9.01 -13.70 -8.08
CA GLY A 119 9.19 -12.57 -7.17
C GLY A 119 8.12 -12.58 -6.08
N TYR A 120 8.52 -12.32 -4.83
CA TYR A 120 7.65 -12.36 -3.66
C TYR A 120 7.72 -11.05 -2.89
N LEU A 121 6.56 -10.51 -2.52
CA LEU A 121 6.46 -9.42 -1.55
C LEU A 121 6.36 -10.05 -0.15
N LEU A 122 7.44 -9.94 0.64
CA LEU A 122 7.57 -10.60 1.94
C LEU A 122 7.08 -9.72 3.09
N ALA A 123 7.21 -8.40 2.95
CA ALA A 123 6.67 -7.43 3.90
C ALA A 123 6.44 -6.09 3.21
N ASP A 124 5.38 -5.39 3.63
CA ASP A 124 5.14 -3.98 3.35
C ASP A 124 5.32 -3.21 4.67
N LEU A 125 6.26 -2.27 4.66
CA LEU A 125 6.65 -1.41 5.78
C LEU A 125 6.46 0.07 5.42
N SER A 126 5.66 0.34 4.38
CA SER A 126 5.38 1.68 3.90
C SER A 126 4.64 2.49 4.95
N GLY A 127 4.88 3.80 4.95
CA GLY A 127 4.25 4.68 5.91
C GLY A 127 4.74 6.11 5.86
N ARG A 128 4.04 6.99 6.59
CA ARG A 128 4.46 8.39 6.76
C ARG A 128 5.57 8.48 7.80
N HIS A 129 6.79 8.67 7.34
CA HIS A 129 8.00 8.60 8.16
C HIS A 129 8.95 9.74 7.82
N SER A 130 9.58 10.34 8.84
CA SER A 130 10.70 11.27 8.61
C SER A 130 11.91 10.52 8.03
N PRO A 131 12.87 11.21 7.40
CA PRO A 131 14.12 10.64 6.93
C PRO A 131 14.80 9.68 7.91
N GLU A 132 14.96 10.10 9.15
CA GLU A 132 15.61 9.33 10.20
C GLU A 132 14.84 8.04 10.50
N ARG A 133 13.49 8.13 10.51
CA ARG A 133 12.62 7.01 10.84
C ARG A 133 12.58 5.97 9.73
N TRP A 134 12.38 6.37 8.47
CA TRP A 134 12.34 5.39 7.38
C TRP A 134 13.73 4.78 7.14
N GLY A 135 14.82 5.53 7.33
CA GLY A 135 16.18 4.99 7.28
C GLY A 135 16.40 3.88 8.29
N ALA A 136 15.97 4.10 9.55
CA ALA A 136 16.02 3.09 10.59
C ALA A 136 15.14 1.86 10.28
N ILE A 137 13.96 2.05 9.71
CA ILE A 137 13.07 0.95 9.31
C ILE A 137 13.71 0.10 8.21
N ALA A 138 14.27 0.73 7.17
CA ALA A 138 14.91 0.02 6.07
C ALA A 138 16.14 -0.78 6.54
N VAL A 139 17.01 -0.18 7.36
CA VAL A 139 18.18 -0.86 7.95
C VAL A 139 17.75 -2.01 8.85
N ARG A 140 16.72 -1.81 9.68
CA ARG A 140 16.19 -2.87 10.52
C ARG A 140 15.65 -4.02 9.69
N ALA A 141 14.85 -3.73 8.66
CA ALA A 141 14.33 -4.75 7.75
C ALA A 141 15.46 -5.52 7.06
N TRP A 142 16.52 -4.81 6.64
CA TRP A 142 17.69 -5.43 6.03
C TRP A 142 18.35 -6.45 6.97
N ARG A 143 18.50 -6.13 8.26
CA ARG A 143 19.05 -7.04 9.27
C ARG A 143 18.10 -8.18 9.62
N ASP A 144 16.84 -7.87 9.92
CA ASP A 144 15.83 -8.83 10.38
C ASP A 144 15.57 -9.91 9.31
N TRP A 145 15.54 -9.51 8.04
CA TRP A 145 15.36 -10.41 6.90
C TRP A 145 16.67 -10.96 6.31
N LYS A 146 17.83 -10.57 6.86
CA LYS A 146 19.16 -10.90 6.32
C LYS A 146 19.25 -10.62 4.81
N ALA A 147 18.69 -9.48 4.40
CA ALA A 147 18.61 -9.12 3.00
C ALA A 147 20.00 -8.86 2.42
N ASP A 148 20.15 -9.11 1.12
CA ASP A 148 21.42 -8.94 0.41
C ASP A 148 21.75 -7.46 0.21
N ARG A 149 20.73 -6.62 -0.03
CA ARG A 149 20.88 -5.21 -0.41
C ARG A 149 19.69 -4.36 0.03
N ILE A 150 19.95 -3.07 0.18
CA ILE A 150 18.93 -2.02 0.20
C ILE A 150 18.97 -1.32 -1.17
N VAL A 151 17.82 -1.17 -1.81
CA VAL A 151 17.67 -0.57 -3.14
C VAL A 151 16.80 0.67 -3.02
N GLY A 152 17.39 1.84 -3.20
CA GLY A 152 16.68 3.11 -3.17
C GLY A 152 16.35 3.65 -4.56
N GLU A 153 15.24 4.38 -4.71
CA GLU A 153 14.97 5.12 -5.94
C GLU A 153 16.03 6.21 -6.18
N LYS A 154 16.55 6.28 -7.41
CA LYS A 154 17.55 7.28 -7.81
C LYS A 154 16.94 8.66 -8.07
N ASN A 155 15.70 8.71 -8.58
CA ASN A 155 15.10 9.94 -9.12
C ASN A 155 14.78 10.98 -8.04
N PHE A 156 14.62 10.57 -6.78
CA PHE A 156 14.37 11.46 -5.63
C PHE A 156 15.63 11.76 -4.82
N GLY A 157 16.80 11.76 -5.47
CA GLY A 157 18.07 12.08 -4.84
C GLY A 157 18.72 10.84 -4.21
N GLY A 158 19.24 9.93 -5.04
CA GLY A 158 19.95 8.74 -4.57
C GLY A 158 21.06 9.02 -3.54
N ASP A 159 21.68 10.20 -3.57
CA ASP A 159 22.65 10.64 -2.55
C ASP A 159 22.00 10.90 -1.19
N MET A 160 20.79 11.46 -1.16
CA MET A 160 19.98 11.61 0.06
C MET A 160 19.64 10.22 0.62
N VAL A 161 19.18 9.29 -0.22
CA VAL A 161 18.86 7.93 0.23
C VAL A 161 20.08 7.26 0.84
N ARG A 162 21.21 7.33 0.15
CA ARG A 162 22.49 6.83 0.64
C ARG A 162 22.88 7.47 1.99
N ALA A 163 22.77 8.79 2.11
CA ALA A 163 23.12 9.51 3.33
C ALA A 163 22.22 9.12 4.51
N VAL A 164 20.91 8.96 4.29
CA VAL A 164 19.95 8.55 5.33
C VAL A 164 20.20 7.11 5.78
N ILE A 165 20.40 6.18 4.83
CA ILE A 165 20.69 4.78 5.14
C ILE A 165 22.01 4.65 5.91
N HIS A 166 23.10 5.29 5.44
CA HIS A 166 24.38 5.25 6.15
C HIS A 166 24.39 6.06 7.45
N GLY A 167 23.50 7.05 7.58
CA GLY A 167 23.27 7.76 8.84
C GLY A 167 22.63 6.85 9.90
N ALA A 168 21.76 5.93 9.48
CA ALA A 168 21.17 4.92 10.36
C ALA A 168 22.13 3.75 10.65
N ASP A 169 22.88 3.29 9.64
CA ASP A 169 23.95 2.30 9.79
C ASP A 169 24.98 2.43 8.68
N SER A 170 26.20 2.83 9.05
CA SER A 170 27.31 3.02 8.12
C SER A 170 27.79 1.72 7.45
N SER A 171 27.41 0.56 7.99
CA SER A 171 27.73 -0.76 7.41
C SER A 171 26.70 -1.28 6.41
N ALA A 172 25.56 -0.59 6.25
CA ALA A 172 24.56 -0.95 5.25
C ALA A 172 25.16 -0.98 3.82
N PRO A 173 24.69 -1.89 2.95
CA PRO A 173 25.30 -2.16 1.63
C PRO A 173 25.07 -1.06 0.58
#